data_AF-A0A1F9B5Q2-F1
#
_entry.id   AF-A0A1F9B5Q2-F1
#
_cell.length_a   1.000
_cell.length_b   1.000
_cell.length_c   1.000
_cell.angle_alpha   90.00
_cell.angle_beta   90.00
_cell.angle_gamma   90.00
#
_symmetry.space_group_name_H-M   'P 1'
#
loop_
_entity.id
_entity.type
_entity.pdbx_description
1 polymer ?
#
loop_
_entity_poly.entity_id
_entity_poly.type
_entity_poly.pdbx_seq_one_letter_code
_entity_poly.pdbx_strand_id
1 'polypeptide(L)'
;MTYRAFKFDVAFSFLKGDEDLVSRIDTLLHDRFKTFVPSRREEFIAHTDFERTVHRVFGREARIVTVLYRGSWGRTGCTLLEETTLRNRAHEEGYDFILLIPVDIPPSLPPWIPKKQTWLGLDRWGAEGMAAVIDARVQQAGGTVHAETPLEHAHRIEHDMAFEEARRRFVYSQEGVRSAQSELAKLFDEIERISKDIAQTTQKILLRLDRDEKHLVLSTRGISLDVAWFLRSSNTLEQSSLHIMLWKGLLFVHGAAFEKPRRLDHSEFSFDRNPGGGLGWRESEGEDRFLSSAELAEECVNLLLDRIPKDRMGE
;
A
#
# COMPACT_ATOMS: atom_id res chain seq x y z
N MET A 1 19.74 5.14 36.75
CA MET A 1 19.20 4.96 35.40
C MET A 1 19.95 3.83 34.73
N THR A 2 19.34 2.66 34.64
CA THR A 2 19.94 1.49 34.00
C THR A 2 19.93 1.74 32.49
N TYR A 3 21.10 1.89 31.86
CA TYR A 3 21.20 1.98 30.41
C TYR A 3 20.71 0.64 29.83
N ARG A 4 19.47 0.61 29.33
CA ARG A 4 18.98 -0.53 28.54
C ARG A 4 19.69 -0.49 27.20
N ALA A 5 20.46 -1.51 26.89
CA ALA A 5 20.99 -1.73 25.56
C ALA A 5 19.84 -2.24 24.68
N PHE A 6 19.26 -1.35 23.87
CA PHE A 6 18.28 -1.74 22.85
C PHE A 6 19.01 -2.41 21.67
N LYS A 7 18.45 -3.51 21.16
CA LYS A 7 18.98 -4.20 19.98
C LYS A 7 18.54 -3.50 18.70
N PHE A 8 17.33 -2.95 18.72
CA PHE A 8 16.72 -2.22 17.61
C PHE A 8 16.33 -0.82 18.08
N ASP A 9 16.60 0.17 17.25
CA ASP A 9 16.15 1.53 17.48
C ASP A 9 14.67 1.68 17.10
N VAL A 10 14.24 0.99 16.04
CA VAL A 10 12.86 1.00 15.55
C VAL A 10 12.39 -0.42 15.28
N ALA A 11 11.21 -0.80 15.76
CA ALA A 11 10.50 -1.98 15.31
C ALA A 11 9.17 -1.59 14.68
N PHE A 12 8.85 -2.19 13.54
CA PHE A 12 7.59 -1.95 12.83
C PHE A 12 6.56 -3.04 13.16
N SER A 13 5.32 -2.65 13.40
CA SER A 13 4.17 -3.55 13.49
C SER A 13 3.08 -3.04 12.55
N PHE A 14 2.58 -3.90 11.68
CA PHE A 14 1.70 -3.53 10.57
C PHE A 14 0.95 -4.76 10.04
N LEU A 15 -0.12 -4.54 9.26
CA LEU A 15 -0.79 -5.61 8.52
C LEU A 15 -0.09 -5.84 7.18
N LYS A 16 -0.14 -7.06 6.65
CA LYS A 16 0.52 -7.41 5.36
C LYS A 16 0.24 -6.43 4.21
N GLY A 17 -0.96 -5.82 4.18
CA GLY A 17 -1.30 -4.83 3.15
C GLY A 17 -0.49 -3.54 3.21
N ASP A 18 0.11 -3.20 4.35
CA ASP A 18 0.86 -1.97 4.57
C ASP A 18 2.38 -2.15 4.40
N GLU A 19 2.80 -3.32 3.93
CA GLU A 19 4.23 -3.67 3.85
C GLU A 19 5.03 -2.74 2.95
N ASP A 20 4.42 -2.25 1.87
CA ASP A 20 5.10 -1.35 0.94
C ASP A 20 5.41 0.00 1.58
N LEU A 21 4.46 0.50 2.35
CA LEU A 21 4.66 1.73 3.11
C LEU A 21 5.78 1.54 4.14
N VAL A 22 5.78 0.41 4.86
CA VAL A 22 6.87 0.10 5.80
C VAL A 22 8.20 -0.05 5.09
N SER A 23 8.25 -0.72 3.94
CA SER A 23 9.49 -0.90 3.17
C SER A 23 10.04 0.46 2.69
N ARG A 24 9.17 1.38 2.27
CA ARG A 24 9.57 2.76 1.91
C ARG A 24 10.12 3.52 3.10
N ILE A 25 9.43 3.47 4.24
CA ILE A 25 9.88 4.14 5.48
C ILE A 25 11.19 3.54 5.99
N ASP A 26 11.32 2.23 5.98
CA ASP A 26 12.51 1.50 6.41
C ASP A 26 13.71 1.85 5.54
N THR A 27 13.53 1.93 4.22
CA THR A 27 14.59 2.35 3.27
C THR A 27 15.16 3.72 3.62
N LEU A 28 14.35 4.62 4.16
CA LEU A 28 14.77 5.96 4.57
C LEU A 28 15.43 6.01 5.97
N LEU A 29 15.33 4.94 6.76
CA LEU A 29 15.78 4.91 8.17
C LEU A 29 16.91 3.91 8.42
N HIS A 30 16.98 2.85 7.63
CA HIS A 30 17.84 1.69 7.90
C HIS A 30 19.33 2.02 7.82
N ASP A 31 19.69 3.05 7.07
CA ASP A 31 21.06 3.57 6.97
C ASP A 31 21.55 4.24 8.27
N ARG A 32 20.61 4.71 9.10
CA ARG A 32 20.87 5.50 10.31
C ARG A 32 20.52 4.75 11.59
N PHE A 33 19.60 3.80 11.52
CA PHE A 33 19.02 3.12 12.68
C PHE A 33 18.91 1.63 12.48
N LYS A 34 19.04 0.88 13.58
CA LYS A 34 18.79 -0.56 13.58
C LYS A 34 17.30 -0.81 13.55
N THR A 35 16.77 -1.16 12.39
CA THR A 35 15.33 -1.42 12.24
C THR A 35 14.98 -2.91 12.31
N PHE A 36 13.77 -3.19 12.79
CA PHE A 36 13.17 -4.51 12.80
C PHE A 36 11.87 -4.47 11.99
N VAL A 37 11.88 -5.19 10.86
CA VAL A 37 10.70 -5.40 10.01
C VAL A 37 10.32 -6.88 10.05
N PRO A 38 9.17 -7.24 10.66
CA PRO A 38 8.68 -8.62 10.78
C PRO A 38 8.77 -9.45 9.49
N SER A 39 8.33 -8.91 8.37
CA SER A 39 8.26 -9.63 7.09
C SER A 39 9.62 -10.01 6.50
N ARG A 40 10.71 -9.36 6.95
CA ARG A 40 12.08 -9.66 6.53
C ARG A 40 12.76 -10.68 7.46
N ARG A 41 12.04 -11.29 8.40
CA ARG A 41 12.59 -12.23 9.39
C ARG A 41 12.04 -13.63 9.20
N GLU A 42 12.93 -14.59 8.99
CA GLU A 42 12.60 -16.01 8.82
C GLU A 42 11.73 -16.55 9.96
N GLU A 43 11.95 -16.11 11.20
CA GLU A 43 11.19 -16.50 12.39
C GLU A 43 9.69 -16.16 12.26
N PHE A 44 9.37 -15.05 11.61
CA PHE A 44 7.99 -14.61 11.35
C PHE A 44 7.42 -15.31 10.11
N ILE A 45 8.25 -15.57 9.10
CA ILE A 45 7.85 -16.27 7.88
C ILE A 45 7.53 -17.74 8.19
N ALA A 46 8.41 -18.42 8.94
CA ALA A 46 8.31 -19.84 9.29
C ALA A 46 7.42 -20.11 10.52
N HIS A 47 6.89 -19.07 11.17
CA HIS A 47 6.06 -19.15 12.40
C HIS A 47 6.73 -19.94 13.54
N THR A 48 8.04 -20.15 13.46
CA THR A 48 8.82 -20.92 14.41
C THR A 48 9.36 -19.95 15.47
N ASP A 49 9.02 -20.16 16.74
CA ASP A 49 9.37 -19.26 17.86
C ASP A 49 8.84 -17.81 17.76
N PHE A 50 7.87 -17.56 16.87
CA PHE A 50 7.24 -16.25 16.64
C PHE A 50 6.84 -15.54 17.93
N GLU A 51 6.13 -16.24 18.84
CA GLU A 51 5.63 -15.62 20.08
C GLU A 51 6.76 -15.10 20.96
N ARG A 52 7.85 -15.86 21.04
CA ARG A 52 9.04 -15.49 21.82
C ARG A 52 9.72 -14.27 21.19
N THR A 53 9.82 -14.23 19.86
CA THR A 53 10.42 -13.08 19.17
C THR A 53 9.56 -11.82 19.35
N VAL A 54 8.23 -11.91 19.26
CA VAL A 54 7.34 -10.75 19.49
C VAL A 54 7.51 -10.20 20.90
N HIS A 55 7.40 -11.05 21.92
CA HIS A 55 7.58 -10.63 23.32
C HIS A 55 8.95 -10.02 23.58
N ARG A 56 9.99 -10.58 22.96
CA ARG A 56 11.36 -10.09 23.10
C ARG A 56 11.56 -8.74 22.41
N VAL A 57 11.20 -8.63 21.13
CA VAL A 57 11.45 -7.43 20.32
C VAL A 57 10.56 -6.27 20.75
N PHE A 58 9.24 -6.44 20.69
CA PHE A 58 8.29 -5.36 20.99
C PHE A 58 8.21 -5.07 22.49
N GLY A 59 8.39 -6.11 23.33
CA GLY A 59 8.32 -5.97 24.77
C GLY A 59 9.59 -5.42 25.42
N ARG A 60 10.78 -5.55 24.81
CA ARG A 60 12.04 -5.20 25.50
C ARG A 60 13.15 -4.67 24.60
N GLU A 61 13.40 -5.27 23.44
CA GLU A 61 14.61 -5.00 22.65
C GLU A 61 14.50 -3.80 21.71
N ALA A 62 13.29 -3.36 21.37
CA ALA A 62 13.06 -2.18 20.54
C ALA A 62 12.97 -0.89 21.40
N ARG A 63 13.73 0.14 21.02
CA ARG A 63 13.68 1.46 21.64
C ARG A 63 12.36 2.15 21.35
N ILE A 64 12.00 2.26 20.07
CA ILE A 64 10.70 2.74 19.59
C ILE A 64 10.00 1.63 18.82
N VAL A 65 8.69 1.52 18.98
CA VAL A 65 7.80 0.68 18.17
C VAL A 65 6.90 1.59 17.36
N THR A 66 6.98 1.46 16.04
CA THR A 66 6.12 2.16 15.08
C THR A 66 5.01 1.21 14.64
N VAL A 67 3.76 1.57 14.94
CA VAL A 67 2.57 0.78 14.60
C VAL A 67 1.81 1.48 13.48
N LEU A 68 1.72 0.83 12.32
CA LEU A 68 0.82 1.23 11.25
C LEU A 68 -0.55 0.64 11.57
N TYR A 69 -1.47 1.51 11.98
CA TYR A 69 -2.75 1.10 12.53
C TYR A 69 -3.86 1.18 11.50
N ARG A 70 -4.56 0.06 11.36
CA ARG A 70 -5.89 -0.05 10.75
C ARG A 70 -6.85 -0.68 11.75
N GLY A 71 -8.15 -0.47 11.60
CA GLY A 71 -9.17 -0.98 12.52
C GLY A 71 -9.17 -2.50 12.70
N SER A 72 -8.58 -3.26 11.77
CA SER A 72 -8.39 -4.71 11.84
C SER A 72 -7.08 -5.15 12.52
N TRP A 73 -6.11 -4.25 12.72
CA TRP A 73 -4.87 -4.55 13.43
C TRP A 73 -5.16 -4.87 14.90
N GLY A 74 -4.52 -5.91 15.43
CA GLY A 74 -4.74 -6.38 16.81
C GLY A 74 -5.91 -7.36 16.97
N ARG A 75 -6.67 -7.66 15.91
CA ARG A 75 -7.83 -8.56 15.99
C ARG A 75 -7.53 -10.00 15.58
N THR A 76 -6.49 -10.24 14.79
CA THR A 76 -6.20 -11.57 14.23
C THR A 76 -4.71 -11.89 14.21
N GLY A 77 -4.41 -13.19 14.39
CA GLY A 77 -3.09 -13.78 14.18
C GLY A 77 -1.98 -13.08 14.98
N CYS A 78 -0.90 -12.73 14.27
CA CYS A 78 0.33 -12.17 14.82
C CYS A 78 0.11 -10.81 15.52
N THR A 79 -0.72 -9.94 14.93
CA THR A 79 -0.93 -8.58 15.44
C THR A 79 -1.67 -8.54 16.79
N LEU A 80 -2.48 -9.56 17.11
CA LEU A 80 -3.13 -9.68 18.42
C LEU A 80 -2.09 -9.89 19.55
N LEU A 81 -1.07 -10.70 19.28
CA LEU A 81 0.02 -10.93 20.23
C LEU A 81 0.91 -9.70 20.37
N GLU A 82 1.19 -9.01 19.25
CA GLU A 82 1.90 -7.74 19.24
C GLU A 82 1.16 -6.70 20.08
N GLU A 83 -0.15 -6.53 19.88
CA GLU A 83 -0.98 -5.62 20.67
C GLU A 83 -0.90 -5.96 22.17
N THR A 84 -1.07 -7.23 22.53
CA THR A 84 -1.01 -7.68 23.92
C THR A 84 0.36 -7.36 24.54
N THR A 85 1.44 -7.60 23.80
CA THR A 85 2.82 -7.30 24.23
C THR A 85 3.03 -5.80 24.44
N LEU A 86 2.56 -4.97 23.49
CA LEU A 86 2.68 -3.53 23.55
C LEU A 86 1.87 -2.95 24.71
N ARG A 87 0.67 -3.47 24.96
CA ARG A 87 -0.16 -3.08 26.11
C ARG A 87 0.51 -3.40 27.44
N ASN A 88 1.10 -4.59 27.56
CA ASN A 88 1.81 -4.97 28.78
C ASN A 88 3.00 -4.04 29.04
N ARG A 89 3.81 -3.78 28.01
CA ARG A 89 4.94 -2.84 28.14
C ARG A 89 4.47 -1.41 28.40
N ALA A 90 3.40 -0.94 27.76
CA ALA A 90 2.85 0.40 27.98
C ALA A 90 2.29 0.58 29.39
N HIS A 91 1.74 -0.49 29.98
CA HIS A 91 1.33 -0.48 31.38
C HIS A 91 2.52 -0.30 32.34
N GLU A 92 3.66 -0.93 32.03
CA GLU A 92 4.87 -0.89 32.86
C GLU A 92 5.72 0.39 32.65
N GLU A 93 5.88 0.82 31.40
CA GLU A 93 6.89 1.81 30.97
C GLU A 93 6.27 3.11 30.42
N GLY A 94 4.94 3.16 30.28
CA GLY A 94 4.24 4.26 29.62
C GLY A 94 4.23 4.14 28.09
N TYR A 95 3.62 5.11 27.41
CA TYR A 95 3.34 5.03 25.96
C TYR A 95 4.42 5.66 25.09
N ASP A 96 5.48 6.20 25.68
CA ASP A 96 6.47 7.01 24.97
C ASP A 96 7.23 6.25 23.88
N PHE A 97 7.41 4.94 24.07
CA PHE A 97 8.07 4.10 23.08
C PHE A 97 7.18 3.76 21.87
N ILE A 98 5.88 4.08 21.91
CA ILE A 98 4.94 3.76 20.84
C ILE A 98 4.71 4.99 19.96
N LEU A 99 4.89 4.82 18.66
CA LEU A 99 4.50 5.77 17.63
C LEU A 99 3.39 5.15 16.77
N LEU A 100 2.23 5.81 16.68
CA LEU A 100 1.09 5.33 15.91
C LEU A 100 0.91 6.14 14.62
N ILE A 101 0.79 5.41 13.52
CA ILE A 101 0.54 5.93 12.18
C ILE A 101 -0.80 5.34 11.71
N PRO A 102 -1.93 6.04 11.91
CA PRO A 102 -3.20 5.59 11.36
C PRO A 102 -3.17 5.63 9.84
N VAL A 103 -3.55 4.52 9.21
CA VAL A 103 -3.60 4.36 7.75
C VAL A 103 -5.04 4.44 7.22
N ASP A 104 -6.04 4.19 8.07
CA ASP A 104 -7.45 4.31 7.66
C ASP A 104 -7.86 5.76 7.44
N ILE A 105 -8.83 5.97 6.54
CA ILE A 105 -9.50 7.24 6.32
C ILE A 105 -11.00 7.04 6.60
N PRO A 106 -11.59 7.72 7.62
CA PRO A 106 -10.95 8.61 8.57
C PRO A 106 -10.01 7.87 9.55
N PRO A 107 -8.99 8.56 10.10
CA PRO A 107 -8.00 7.95 10.98
C PRO A 107 -8.65 7.42 12.25
N SER A 108 -8.37 6.16 12.56
CA SER A 108 -8.81 5.48 13.77
C SER A 108 -7.62 5.17 14.68
N LEU A 109 -7.85 4.95 15.98
CA LEU A 109 -6.81 4.58 16.94
C LEU A 109 -7.27 3.40 17.82
N PRO A 110 -6.33 2.58 18.33
CA PRO A 110 -6.67 1.54 19.29
C PRO A 110 -7.34 2.11 20.54
N PRO A 111 -8.41 1.49 21.09
CA PRO A 111 -9.17 2.03 22.22
C PRO A 111 -8.35 2.21 23.51
N TRP A 112 -7.25 1.46 23.67
CA TRP A 112 -6.40 1.48 24.86
C TRP A 112 -5.32 2.57 24.82
N ILE A 113 -5.12 3.25 23.68
CA ILE A 113 -4.16 4.34 23.56
C ILE A 113 -4.76 5.64 24.10
N PRO A 114 -4.02 6.43 24.89
CA PRO A 114 -4.50 7.72 25.37
C PRO A 114 -4.85 8.68 24.21
N LYS A 115 -6.04 9.28 24.26
CA LYS A 115 -6.54 10.24 23.24
C LYS A 115 -5.64 11.47 23.01
N LYS A 116 -4.73 11.77 23.94
CA LYS A 116 -3.81 12.91 23.87
C LYS A 116 -2.51 12.59 23.12
N GLN A 117 -2.31 11.35 22.69
CA GLN A 117 -1.09 10.95 21.99
C GLN A 117 -1.12 11.48 20.55
N THR A 118 -0.09 12.23 20.18
CA THR A 118 0.09 12.74 18.82
C THR A 118 0.31 11.55 17.87
N TRP A 119 -0.55 11.42 16.87
CA TRP A 119 -0.41 10.47 15.77
C TRP A 119 -0.05 11.20 14.49
N LEU A 120 0.50 10.46 13.53
CA LEU A 120 0.99 11.02 12.28
C LEU A 120 0.00 10.81 11.15
N GLY A 121 -0.43 11.90 10.53
CA GLY A 121 -1.28 11.84 9.35
C GLY A 121 -0.47 11.46 8.12
N LEU A 122 -0.62 10.21 7.68
CA LEU A 122 0.01 9.69 6.48
C LEU A 122 -0.34 10.54 5.25
N ASP A 123 -1.62 10.89 5.10
CA ASP A 123 -2.16 11.67 3.97
C ASP A 123 -1.45 13.01 3.72
N ARG A 124 -0.91 13.62 4.78
CA ARG A 124 -0.32 14.96 4.69
C ARG A 124 1.18 14.94 4.39
N TRP A 125 1.89 13.91 4.81
CA TRP A 125 3.35 13.94 4.88
C TRP A 125 4.06 12.77 4.19
N GLY A 126 3.32 11.72 3.79
CA GLY A 126 3.88 10.56 3.09
C GLY A 126 4.98 9.83 3.87
N ALA A 127 5.65 8.89 3.20
CA ALA A 127 6.69 8.06 3.82
C ALA A 127 7.91 8.87 4.33
N GLU A 128 8.28 9.94 3.63
CA GLU A 128 9.42 10.80 3.99
C GLU A 128 9.18 11.56 5.29
N GLY A 129 7.99 12.16 5.44
CA GLY A 129 7.62 12.80 6.69
C GLY A 129 7.47 11.80 7.84
N MET A 130 7.00 10.58 7.58
CA MET A 130 6.98 9.53 8.61
C MET A 130 8.40 9.18 9.06
N ALA A 131 9.33 8.98 8.13
CA ALA A 131 10.72 8.69 8.45
C ALA A 131 11.36 9.83 9.27
N ALA A 132 11.16 11.09 8.90
CA ALA A 132 11.67 12.24 9.65
C ALA A 132 11.16 12.28 11.09
N VAL A 133 9.90 11.92 11.34
CA VAL A 133 9.36 11.88 12.70
C VAL A 133 9.87 10.68 13.49
N ILE A 134 9.96 9.50 12.87
CA ILE A 134 10.52 8.32 13.52
C ILE A 134 11.96 8.60 13.96
N ASP A 135 12.77 9.21 13.08
CA ASP A 135 14.12 9.66 13.38
C ASP A 135 14.16 10.58 14.60
N ALA A 136 13.38 11.67 14.59
CA ALA A 136 13.29 12.58 15.72
C ALA A 136 12.87 11.86 17.02
N ARG A 137 11.96 10.88 16.93
CA ARG A 137 11.48 10.13 18.08
C ARG A 137 12.52 9.16 18.63
N VAL A 138 13.28 8.50 17.77
CA VAL A 138 14.42 7.65 18.16
C VAL A 138 15.48 8.48 18.87
N GLN A 139 15.83 9.65 18.33
CA GLN A 139 16.79 10.56 18.95
C GLN A 139 16.31 11.07 20.31
N GLN A 140 15.02 11.44 20.43
CA GLN A 140 14.42 11.83 21.73
C GLN A 140 14.46 10.70 22.76
N ALA A 141 14.31 9.46 22.33
CA ALA A 141 14.47 8.27 23.18
C ALA A 141 15.94 7.88 23.43
N GLY A 142 16.89 8.73 23.05
CA GLY A 142 18.34 8.55 23.27
C GLY A 142 19.00 7.59 22.28
N GLY A 143 18.39 7.32 21.12
CA GLY A 143 19.02 6.60 20.02
C GLY A 143 20.03 7.49 19.30
N THR A 144 21.11 6.88 18.81
CA THR A 144 22.16 7.58 18.06
C THR A 144 22.16 7.12 16.63
N VAL A 145 22.32 8.04 15.69
CA VAL A 145 22.54 7.71 14.29
C VAL A 145 23.82 6.89 14.18
N HIS A 146 23.71 5.66 13.69
CA HIS A 146 24.85 4.81 13.39
C HIS A 146 25.15 4.87 11.89
N ALA A 147 26.43 4.84 11.53
CA ALA A 147 26.81 4.63 10.14
C ALA A 147 26.67 3.13 9.83
N GLU A 148 25.97 2.80 8.74
CA GLU A 148 25.87 1.44 8.20
C GLU A 148 27.26 0.80 8.09
N THR A 149 27.44 -0.38 8.67
CA THR A 149 28.71 -1.12 8.53
C THR A 149 28.80 -1.80 7.15
N PRO A 150 30.00 -2.08 6.63
CA PRO A 150 30.14 -2.79 5.35
C PRO A 150 29.43 -4.17 5.31
N LEU A 151 29.32 -4.86 6.45
CA LEU A 151 28.62 -6.14 6.55
C LEU A 151 27.09 -5.96 6.46
N GLU A 152 26.54 -4.97 7.16
CA GLU A 152 25.11 -4.63 7.05
C GLU A 152 24.75 -4.19 5.63
N HIS A 153 25.62 -3.41 5.00
CA HIS A 153 25.49 -3.02 3.60
C HIS A 153 25.50 -4.23 2.65
N ALA A 154 26.38 -5.21 2.88
CA ALA A 154 26.42 -6.43 2.08
C ALA A 154 25.13 -7.26 2.22
N HIS A 155 24.61 -7.42 3.44
CA HIS A 155 23.33 -8.11 3.66
C HIS A 155 22.15 -7.39 3.02
N ARG A 156 22.15 -6.06 3.00
CA ARG A 156 21.13 -5.28 2.30
C ARG A 156 21.18 -5.53 0.80
N ILE A 157 22.37 -5.46 0.20
CA ILE A 157 22.56 -5.76 -1.23
C ILE A 157 22.09 -7.19 -1.53
N GLU A 158 22.44 -8.18 -0.69
CA GLU A 158 22.01 -9.57 -0.86
C GLU A 158 20.48 -9.70 -0.86
N HIS A 159 19.80 -9.04 0.08
CA HIS A 159 18.34 -9.03 0.15
C HIS A 159 17.70 -8.34 -1.06
N ASP A 160 18.22 -7.18 -1.48
CA ASP A 160 17.74 -6.44 -2.64
C ASP A 160 17.92 -7.26 -3.93
N MET A 161 19.06 -7.95 -4.06
CA MET A 161 19.32 -8.87 -5.17
C MET A 161 18.37 -10.06 -5.17
N ALA A 162 18.13 -10.68 -4.02
CA ALA A 162 17.20 -11.81 -3.90
C ALA A 162 15.76 -11.40 -4.25
N PHE A 163 15.33 -10.22 -3.80
CA PHE A 163 14.03 -9.67 -4.15
C PHE A 163 13.91 -9.41 -5.66
N GLU A 164 14.88 -8.72 -6.25
CA GLU A 164 14.87 -8.40 -7.68
C GLU A 164 14.93 -9.68 -8.54
N GLU A 165 15.66 -10.71 -8.12
CA GLU A 165 15.66 -12.01 -8.79
C GLU A 165 14.29 -12.70 -8.71
N ALA A 166 13.65 -12.71 -7.53
CA ALA A 166 12.32 -13.28 -7.36
C ALA A 166 11.26 -12.53 -8.18
N ARG A 167 11.34 -11.19 -8.20
CA ARG A 167 10.47 -10.32 -8.99
C ARG A 167 10.64 -10.57 -10.49
N ARG A 168 11.88 -10.66 -11.00
CA ARG A 168 12.14 -11.00 -12.40
C ARG A 168 11.57 -12.37 -12.76
N ARG A 169 11.84 -13.39 -11.95
CA ARG A 169 11.27 -14.74 -12.18
C ARG A 169 9.75 -14.70 -12.26
N PHE A 170 9.10 -13.90 -11.41
CA PHE A 170 7.66 -13.71 -11.45
C PHE A 170 7.17 -13.04 -12.76
N VAL A 171 7.78 -11.91 -13.16
CA VAL A 171 7.43 -11.17 -14.39
C VAL A 171 7.58 -12.06 -15.63
N TYR A 172 8.65 -12.85 -15.70
CA TYR A 172 8.94 -13.76 -16.81
C TYR A 172 8.29 -15.15 -16.67
N SER A 173 7.14 -15.25 -15.98
CA SER A 173 6.47 -16.53 -15.75
C SER A 173 5.00 -16.54 -16.16
N GLN A 174 4.50 -17.75 -16.45
CA GLN A 174 3.06 -18.00 -16.61
C GLN A 174 2.27 -17.82 -15.30
N GLU A 175 2.94 -17.94 -14.14
CA GLU A 175 2.31 -17.60 -12.86
C GLU A 175 2.03 -16.10 -12.79
N GLY A 176 2.97 -15.25 -13.18
CA GLY A 176 2.78 -13.81 -13.28
C GLY A 176 1.60 -13.44 -14.18
N VAL A 177 1.53 -14.02 -15.38
CA VAL A 177 0.41 -13.78 -16.32
C VAL A 177 -0.93 -14.19 -15.73
N ARG A 178 -1.03 -15.37 -15.11
CA ARG A 178 -2.29 -15.83 -14.49
C ARG A 178 -2.71 -14.95 -13.31
N SER A 179 -1.74 -14.54 -12.50
CA SER A 179 -1.96 -13.61 -11.39
C SER A 179 -2.46 -12.25 -11.88
N ALA A 180 -1.87 -11.71 -12.95
CA ALA A 180 -2.31 -10.45 -13.56
C ALA A 180 -3.75 -10.55 -14.10
N GLN A 181 -4.10 -11.64 -14.77
CA GLN A 181 -5.46 -11.88 -15.26
C GLN A 181 -6.48 -11.97 -14.12
N SER A 182 -6.11 -12.65 -13.02
CA SER A 182 -6.95 -12.75 -11.83
C SER A 182 -7.16 -11.39 -11.17
N GLU A 183 -6.10 -10.59 -11.02
CA GLU A 183 -6.19 -9.23 -10.46
C GLU A 183 -6.93 -8.26 -11.39
N LEU A 184 -6.80 -8.40 -12.70
CA LEU A 184 -7.57 -7.61 -13.68
C LEU A 184 -9.07 -7.87 -13.54
N ALA A 185 -9.47 -9.13 -13.40
CA ALA A 185 -10.87 -9.48 -13.18
C ALA A 185 -11.40 -8.84 -11.88
N LYS A 186 -10.62 -8.89 -10.79
CA LYS A 186 -10.97 -8.23 -9.53
C LYS A 186 -11.09 -6.71 -9.68
N LEU A 187 -10.18 -6.07 -10.39
CA LEU A 187 -10.24 -4.64 -10.70
C LEU A 187 -11.55 -4.30 -11.42
N PHE A 188 -11.92 -5.05 -12.46
CA PHE A 188 -13.15 -4.80 -13.21
C PHE A 188 -14.41 -5.05 -12.38
N ASP A 189 -14.43 -6.12 -11.59
CA ASP A 189 -15.55 -6.42 -10.70
C ASP A 189 -15.72 -5.33 -9.63
N GLU A 190 -14.62 -4.79 -9.12
CA GLU A 190 -14.66 -3.71 -8.12
C GLU A 190 -15.11 -2.37 -8.72
N ILE A 191 -14.65 -2.02 -9.92
CA ILE A 191 -15.17 -0.84 -10.66
C ILE A 191 -16.68 -0.99 -10.90
N GLU A 192 -17.15 -2.19 -11.29
CA GLU A 192 -18.57 -2.46 -11.49
C GLU A 192 -19.36 -2.34 -10.18
N ARG A 193 -18.83 -2.87 -9.08
CA ARG A 193 -19.44 -2.78 -7.74
C ARG A 193 -19.59 -1.32 -7.31
N ILE A 194 -18.52 -0.53 -7.34
CA ILE A 194 -18.53 0.89 -6.98
C ILE A 194 -19.52 1.66 -7.88
N SER A 195 -19.55 1.37 -9.18
CA SER A 195 -20.47 2.01 -10.13
C SER A 195 -21.94 1.72 -9.80
N LYS A 196 -22.27 0.48 -9.40
CA LYS A 196 -23.63 0.11 -8.97
C LYS A 196 -24.02 0.82 -7.68
N ASP A 197 -23.11 0.91 -6.71
CA ASP A 197 -23.36 1.59 -5.43
C ASP A 197 -23.67 3.09 -5.66
N ILE A 198 -22.92 3.74 -6.56
CA ILE A 198 -23.17 5.15 -6.94
C ILE A 198 -24.53 5.30 -7.59
N ALA A 199 -24.88 4.42 -8.54
CA ALA A 199 -26.16 4.47 -9.25
C ALA A 199 -27.37 4.27 -8.32
N GLN A 200 -27.23 3.43 -7.28
CA GLN A 200 -28.27 3.21 -6.27
C GLN A 200 -28.43 4.40 -5.32
N THR A 201 -27.33 5.07 -5.00
CA THR A 201 -27.31 6.18 -4.04
C THR A 201 -27.64 7.53 -4.68
N THR A 202 -27.31 7.71 -5.96
CA THR A 202 -27.40 9.00 -6.65
C THR A 202 -28.26 8.93 -7.91
N GLN A 203 -29.47 9.50 -7.86
CA GLN A 203 -30.39 9.51 -9.01
C GLN A 203 -29.92 10.41 -10.18
N LYS A 204 -28.97 11.33 -9.95
CA LYS A 204 -28.53 12.32 -10.95
C LYS A 204 -27.34 11.86 -11.81
N ILE A 205 -26.65 10.79 -11.43
CA ILE A 205 -25.47 10.28 -12.13
C ILE A 205 -25.83 8.94 -12.75
N LEU A 206 -26.05 8.94 -14.06
CA LEU A 206 -26.22 7.72 -14.83
C LEU A 206 -24.84 7.23 -15.29
N LEU A 207 -24.35 6.15 -14.68
CA LEU A 207 -23.16 5.44 -15.12
C LEU A 207 -23.57 4.34 -16.12
N ARG A 208 -22.85 4.25 -17.24
CA ARG A 208 -22.97 3.15 -18.19
C ARG A 208 -21.67 2.38 -18.21
N LEU A 209 -21.75 1.06 -18.04
CA LEU A 209 -20.60 0.17 -18.05
C LEU A 209 -20.73 -0.81 -19.21
N ASP A 210 -19.65 -0.97 -19.96
CA ASP A 210 -19.48 -1.96 -21.02
C ASP A 210 -18.11 -2.62 -20.80
N ARG A 211 -18.03 -3.95 -20.84
CA ARG A 211 -16.77 -4.67 -20.59
C ARG A 211 -16.67 -6.00 -21.34
N ASP A 212 -15.43 -6.41 -21.60
CA ASP A 212 -15.04 -7.77 -21.94
C ASP A 212 -13.93 -8.27 -20.98
N GLU A 213 -13.20 -9.32 -21.35
CA GLU A 213 -12.15 -9.92 -20.52
C GLU A 213 -10.90 -9.02 -20.32
N LYS A 214 -10.66 -8.04 -21.20
CA LYS A 214 -9.45 -7.22 -21.21
C LYS A 214 -9.72 -5.72 -21.27
N HIS A 215 -10.98 -5.33 -21.45
CA HIS A 215 -11.37 -3.97 -21.69
C HIS A 215 -12.63 -3.62 -20.90
N LEU A 216 -12.60 -2.50 -20.18
CA LEU A 216 -13.76 -1.95 -19.49
C LEU A 216 -13.89 -0.47 -19.82
N VAL A 217 -15.09 -0.06 -20.20
CA VAL A 217 -15.45 1.33 -20.42
C VAL A 217 -16.55 1.73 -19.45
N LEU A 218 -16.30 2.79 -18.67
CA LEU A 218 -17.27 3.42 -17.77
C LEU A 218 -17.56 4.84 -18.26
N SER A 219 -18.82 5.14 -18.57
CA SER A 219 -19.20 6.40 -19.21
C SER A 219 -20.30 7.14 -18.45
N THR A 220 -20.20 8.47 -18.41
CA THR A 220 -21.25 9.34 -17.90
C THR A 220 -21.17 10.74 -18.49
N ARG A 221 -22.32 11.36 -18.76
CA ARG A 221 -22.45 12.77 -19.20
C ARG A 221 -21.47 13.21 -20.32
N GLY A 222 -21.17 12.32 -21.26
CA GLY A 222 -20.28 12.61 -22.40
C GLY A 222 -18.78 12.53 -22.07
N ILE A 223 -18.41 11.89 -20.96
CA ILE A 223 -17.04 11.54 -20.59
C ILE A 223 -17.00 10.02 -20.42
N SER A 224 -15.90 9.41 -20.85
CA SER A 224 -15.66 7.97 -20.74
C SER A 224 -14.30 7.71 -20.13
N LEU A 225 -14.27 6.82 -19.14
CA LEU A 225 -13.08 6.16 -18.65
C LEU A 225 -12.93 4.85 -19.40
N ASP A 226 -11.72 4.59 -19.86
CA ASP A 226 -11.31 3.43 -20.65
C ASP A 226 -10.17 2.73 -19.92
N VAL A 227 -10.40 1.49 -19.50
CA VAL A 227 -9.43 0.65 -18.78
C VAL A 227 -9.15 -0.59 -19.64
N ALA A 228 -7.96 -0.64 -20.23
CA ALA A 228 -7.61 -1.66 -21.23
C ALA A 228 -6.28 -2.35 -20.89
N TRP A 229 -6.29 -3.68 -20.84
CA TRP A 229 -5.12 -4.52 -20.59
C TRP A 229 -4.47 -5.00 -21.88
N PHE A 230 -3.19 -4.68 -22.04
CA PHE A 230 -2.38 -5.08 -23.18
C PHE A 230 -1.37 -6.13 -22.73
N LEU A 231 -1.62 -7.37 -23.10
CA LEU A 231 -0.69 -8.48 -22.89
C LEU A 231 0.14 -8.70 -24.16
N ARG A 232 1.44 -8.43 -24.12
CA ARG A 232 2.32 -8.60 -25.29
C ARG A 232 2.61 -10.07 -25.59
N SER A 233 2.67 -10.92 -24.57
CA SER A 233 3.02 -12.33 -24.70
C SER A 233 2.24 -13.19 -23.71
N SER A 234 1.84 -14.40 -24.11
CA SER A 234 0.96 -15.25 -23.31
C SER A 234 1.62 -15.86 -22.07
N ASN A 235 2.94 -15.76 -21.94
CA ASN A 235 3.74 -16.44 -20.93
C ASN A 235 4.68 -15.51 -20.13
N THR A 236 4.64 -14.20 -20.38
CA THR A 236 5.43 -13.20 -19.67
C THR A 236 4.65 -11.89 -19.58
N LEU A 237 4.87 -11.14 -18.50
CA LEU A 237 4.36 -9.79 -18.30
C LEU A 237 5.27 -8.71 -18.89
N GLU A 238 6.40 -9.10 -19.49
CA GLU A 238 7.31 -8.16 -20.12
C GLU A 238 6.57 -7.29 -21.15
N GLN A 239 6.68 -5.97 -20.99
CA GLN A 239 6.03 -4.96 -21.83
C GLN A 239 4.51 -5.15 -21.94
N SER A 240 3.90 -5.69 -20.88
CA SER A 240 2.45 -5.76 -20.71
C SER A 240 2.01 -4.69 -19.74
N SER A 241 0.94 -4.00 -20.06
CA SER A 241 0.51 -2.84 -19.30
C SER A 241 -1.00 -2.63 -19.33
N LEU A 242 -1.49 -2.02 -18.27
CA LEU A 242 -2.85 -1.57 -18.08
C LEU A 242 -2.89 -0.09 -18.40
N HIS A 243 -3.69 0.27 -19.40
CA HIS A 243 -3.90 1.66 -19.78
C HIS A 243 -5.20 2.14 -19.17
N ILE A 244 -5.12 3.22 -18.42
CA ILE A 244 -6.29 3.95 -17.92
C ILE A 244 -6.32 5.28 -18.65
N MET A 245 -7.33 5.48 -19.48
CA MET A 245 -7.48 6.65 -20.33
C MET A 245 -8.81 7.33 -20.06
N LEU A 246 -8.78 8.65 -19.95
CA LEU A 246 -9.98 9.45 -19.84
C LEU A 246 -10.26 10.16 -21.16
N TRP A 247 -11.51 10.17 -21.57
CA TRP A 247 -11.95 10.69 -22.86
C TRP A 247 -13.11 11.67 -22.71
N LYS A 248 -13.11 12.72 -23.53
CA LYS A 248 -14.29 13.54 -23.82
C LYS A 248 -14.97 12.99 -25.06
N GLY A 249 -16.21 12.55 -24.90
CA GLY A 249 -16.95 11.75 -25.87
C GLY A 249 -17.29 10.39 -25.27
N LEU A 250 -18.28 9.70 -25.86
CA LEU A 250 -18.68 8.37 -25.44
C LEU A 250 -17.82 7.32 -26.12
N LEU A 251 -17.32 6.37 -25.34
CA LEU A 251 -16.70 5.14 -25.79
C LEU A 251 -17.62 3.96 -25.56
N PHE A 252 -17.39 2.91 -26.34
CA PHE A 252 -18.03 1.60 -26.21
C PHE A 252 -16.95 0.55 -26.42
N VAL A 253 -16.98 -0.53 -25.65
CA VAL A 253 -16.17 -1.73 -25.96
C VAL A 253 -16.74 -2.34 -27.23
N HIS A 254 -18.07 -2.37 -27.33
CA HIS A 254 -18.80 -2.90 -28.48
C HIS A 254 -19.55 -1.78 -29.23
N GLY A 255 -19.14 -1.49 -30.46
CA GLY A 255 -19.86 -0.57 -31.36
C GLY A 255 -19.02 0.63 -31.82
N ALA A 256 -19.67 1.60 -32.45
CA ALA A 256 -19.01 2.78 -33.01
C ALA A 256 -19.57 4.07 -32.39
N ALA A 257 -18.67 4.97 -32.00
CA ALA A 257 -19.04 6.35 -31.65
C ALA A 257 -19.22 7.18 -32.93
N PHE A 258 -20.28 7.99 -32.98
CA PHE A 258 -20.56 8.89 -34.11
C PHE A 258 -19.61 10.11 -34.15
N GLU A 259 -19.11 10.53 -32.99
CA GLU A 259 -18.13 11.61 -32.86
C GLU A 259 -16.79 11.05 -32.39
N LYS A 260 -15.69 11.61 -32.91
CA LYS A 260 -14.33 11.18 -32.52
C LYS A 260 -14.04 11.66 -31.09
N PRO A 261 -13.88 10.75 -30.11
CA PRO A 261 -13.58 11.12 -28.74
C PRO A 261 -12.18 11.75 -28.64
N ARG A 262 -12.04 12.70 -27.72
CA ARG A 262 -10.77 13.40 -27.46
C ARG A 262 -10.19 12.94 -26.12
N ARG A 263 -8.98 12.40 -26.13
CA ARG A 263 -8.27 12.01 -24.90
C ARG A 263 -8.04 13.24 -24.01
N LEU A 264 -8.36 13.08 -22.73
CA LEU A 264 -8.19 14.08 -21.67
C LEU A 264 -7.02 13.72 -20.75
N ASP A 265 -6.85 12.43 -20.46
CA ASP A 265 -5.86 11.92 -19.51
C ASP A 265 -5.39 10.51 -19.89
N HIS A 266 -4.22 10.10 -19.42
CA HIS A 266 -3.66 8.77 -19.65
C HIS A 266 -2.65 8.43 -18.55
N SER A 267 -2.87 7.31 -17.87
CA SER A 267 -1.92 6.66 -16.96
C SER A 267 -1.67 5.22 -17.42
N GLU A 268 -0.46 4.73 -17.20
CA GLU A 268 -0.05 3.37 -17.57
C GLU A 268 0.49 2.62 -16.35
N PHE A 269 0.00 1.41 -16.13
CA PHE A 269 0.38 0.58 -15.00
C PHE A 269 0.95 -0.76 -15.46
N SER A 270 2.05 -1.18 -14.85
CA SER A 270 2.61 -2.52 -15.01
C SER A 270 2.15 -3.41 -13.86
N PHE A 271 1.76 -4.65 -14.15
CA PHE A 271 1.45 -5.61 -13.09
C PHE A 271 2.74 -6.15 -12.46
N ASP A 272 2.83 -6.09 -11.14
CA ASP A 272 4.09 -6.34 -10.44
C ASP A 272 3.86 -6.93 -9.04
N ARG A 273 4.97 -7.32 -8.41
CA ARG A 273 5.04 -7.79 -7.03
C ARG A 273 5.86 -6.82 -6.20
N ASN A 274 5.36 -6.51 -5.01
CA ASN A 274 6.03 -5.63 -4.07
C ASN A 274 7.00 -6.41 -3.15
N PRO A 275 7.86 -5.73 -2.35
CA PRO A 275 8.78 -6.40 -1.41
C PRO A 275 8.11 -7.34 -0.43
N GLY A 276 6.86 -7.05 -0.02
CA GLY A 276 6.04 -7.92 0.83
C GLY A 276 5.38 -9.10 0.16
N GLY A 277 5.64 -9.24 -1.14
CA GLY A 277 5.06 -10.25 -1.97
C GLY A 277 3.58 -10.06 -2.28
N GLY A 278 3.01 -8.90 -1.94
CA GLY A 278 1.72 -8.44 -2.45
C GLY A 278 1.77 -8.20 -3.96
N LEU A 279 0.63 -8.42 -4.60
CA LEU A 279 0.45 -8.27 -6.03
C LEU A 279 -0.39 -7.02 -6.31
N GLY A 280 -0.07 -6.32 -7.39
CA GLY A 280 -0.71 -5.04 -7.67
C GLY A 280 -0.18 -4.36 -8.93
N TRP A 281 -0.56 -3.11 -9.05
CA TRP A 281 -0.37 -2.27 -10.23
C TRP A 281 0.62 -1.17 -9.89
N ARG A 282 1.78 -1.19 -10.57
CA ARG A 282 2.80 -0.16 -10.43
C ARG A 282 2.65 0.87 -11.52
N GLU A 283 2.54 2.15 -11.15
CA GLU A 283 2.48 3.24 -12.13
C GLU A 283 3.81 3.34 -12.89
N SER A 284 3.73 3.42 -14.22
CA SER A 284 4.90 3.39 -15.12
C SER A 284 5.48 4.79 -15.32
N GLU A 285 4.66 5.83 -15.19
CA GLU A 285 5.03 7.24 -15.34
C GLU A 285 4.66 8.01 -14.07
N GLY A 286 5.65 8.44 -13.27
CA GLY A 286 5.40 9.30 -12.10
C GLY A 286 6.07 8.83 -10.81
N GLU A 287 5.38 9.03 -9.69
CA GLU A 287 5.78 8.50 -8.38
C GLU A 287 5.71 6.96 -8.42
N ASP A 288 6.63 6.26 -7.74
CA ASP A 288 6.69 4.79 -7.68
C ASP A 288 5.53 4.23 -6.82
N ARG A 289 4.30 4.45 -7.29
CA ARG A 289 3.05 4.07 -6.63
C ARG A 289 2.73 2.64 -6.99
N PHE A 290 2.43 1.86 -5.95
CA PHE A 290 1.96 0.48 -6.05
C PHE A 290 0.56 0.41 -5.46
N LEU A 291 -0.42 0.03 -6.27
CA LEU A 291 -1.83 0.01 -5.89
C LEU A 291 -2.38 -1.40 -6.00
N SER A 292 -3.19 -1.80 -5.03
CA SER A 292 -4.04 -2.98 -5.18
C SER A 292 -5.13 -2.75 -6.22
N SER A 293 -5.73 -3.84 -6.72
CA SER A 293 -6.86 -3.76 -7.66
C SER A 293 -8.06 -3.00 -7.09
N ALA A 294 -8.25 -3.00 -5.76
CA ALA A 294 -9.31 -2.25 -5.10
C ALA A 294 -9.02 -0.75 -5.05
N GLU A 295 -7.80 -0.37 -4.64
CA GLU A 295 -7.38 1.03 -4.61
C GLU A 295 -7.40 1.64 -6.02
N LEU A 296 -6.91 0.89 -7.02
CA LEU A 296 -6.94 1.35 -8.40
C LEU A 296 -8.37 1.48 -8.96
N ALA A 297 -9.31 0.62 -8.52
CA ALA A 297 -10.72 0.74 -8.90
C ALA A 297 -11.34 2.05 -8.38
N GLU A 298 -11.07 2.40 -7.12
CA GLU A 298 -11.53 3.65 -6.52
C GLU A 298 -10.95 4.87 -7.25
N GLU A 299 -9.64 4.84 -7.54
CA GLU A 299 -8.97 5.91 -8.27
C GLU A 299 -9.53 6.08 -9.69
N CYS A 300 -9.79 4.99 -10.40
CA CYS A 300 -10.44 4.98 -11.70
C CYS A 300 -11.80 5.69 -11.67
N VAL A 301 -12.66 5.33 -10.72
CA VAL A 301 -14.00 5.91 -10.60
C VAL A 301 -13.92 7.39 -10.21
N ASN A 302 -13.06 7.75 -9.26
CA ASN A 302 -12.86 9.13 -8.85
C ASN A 302 -12.34 10.01 -10.00
N LEU A 303 -11.39 9.51 -10.80
CA LEU A 303 -10.89 10.20 -11.99
C LEU A 303 -12.01 10.56 -12.98
N LEU A 304 -12.99 9.67 -13.18
CA LEU A 304 -14.17 9.94 -14.00
C LEU A 304 -15.08 11.00 -13.37
N LEU A 305 -15.38 10.87 -12.08
CA LEU A 305 -16.32 11.73 -11.36
C LEU A 305 -15.79 13.17 -11.22
N ASP A 306 -14.50 13.35 -10.96
CA ASP A 306 -13.87 14.66 -10.79
C ASP A 306 -13.93 15.52 -12.06
N ARG A 307 -14.13 14.87 -13.21
CA ARG A 307 -14.16 15.51 -14.52
C ARG A 307 -15.57 15.79 -15.01
N ILE A 308 -16.61 15.39 -14.26
CA ILE A 308 -17.99 15.75 -14.56
C ILE A 308 -18.15 17.28 -14.44
N PRO A 309 -18.59 17.97 -15.51
CA PRO A 309 -18.77 19.42 -15.46
C PRO A 309 -19.79 19.82 -14.38
N LYS A 310 -19.36 20.67 -13.43
CA LYS A 310 -20.20 21.17 -12.32
C LYS A 310 -21.32 22.12 -12.80
N ASP A 311 -21.18 22.68 -14.00
CA ASP A 311 -22.10 23.69 -14.57
C ASP A 311 -23.45 23.17 -15.09
N ARG A 312 -23.75 21.86 -14.94
CA ARG A 312 -25.07 21.28 -15.30
C ARG A 312 -25.78 20.59 -14.14
N MET A 313 -25.54 21.05 -12.90
CA MET A 313 -26.27 20.58 -11.71
C MET A 313 -27.40 21.52 -11.27
N GLY A 314 -27.61 22.62 -12.00
CA GLY A 314 -28.56 23.69 -11.68
C GLY A 314 -29.55 24.06 -12.78
N GLU A 315 -29.95 23.11 -13.63
CA GLU A 315 -31.17 23.20 -14.45
C GLU A 315 -32.03 21.93 -14.22
#